data_AF-A0A853IXB0-F1
#
_entry.id   AF-A0A853IXB0-F1
#
_cell.length_a   1.000
_cell.length_b   1.000
_cell.length_c   1.000
_cell.angle_alpha   90.00
_cell.angle_beta   90.00
_cell.angle_gamma   90.00
#
_symmetry.space_group_name_H-M   'P 1'
#
loop_
_entity.id
_entity.type
_entity.pdbx_description
1 polymer ?
#
loop_
_entity_poly.entity_id
_entity_poly.type
_entity_poly.pdbx_seq_one_letter_code
_entity_poly.pdbx_strand_id
1 'polypeptide(L)'
;MTGKTACLIISPVTSPDPTKGGDFKFIPAHLVISVSESGSTFGVRTSTDKDTFHNNLNGMGVKLDNLDFVPLDVKGGQHVVGSSQGPKILEALPKARNARLRLRFWPYDTLYDTLPINTSGYAGAAERAKQCAESLSRPAAN
;
A
#
# COMPACT_ATOMS: atom_id res chain seq x y z
N MET A 1 -4.53 -7.50 22.92
CA MET A 1 -5.43 -6.92 21.90
C MET A 1 -5.99 -5.61 22.44
N THR A 2 -5.94 -4.52 21.68
CA THR A 2 -6.26 -3.15 22.14
C THR A 2 -7.75 -2.77 22.02
N GLY A 3 -8.62 -3.70 21.60
CA GLY A 3 -10.07 -3.46 21.43
C GLY A 3 -10.45 -2.51 20.29
N LYS A 4 -9.47 -1.99 19.53
CA LYS A 4 -9.71 -1.03 18.45
C LYS A 4 -9.94 -1.71 17.11
N THR A 5 -10.97 -1.26 16.40
CA THR A 5 -11.26 -1.69 15.03
C THR A 5 -10.38 -0.94 14.04
N ALA A 6 -9.77 -1.69 13.13
CA ALA A 6 -9.09 -1.16 11.96
C ALA A 6 -9.63 -1.85 10.71
N CYS A 7 -9.87 -1.08 9.65
CA CYS A 7 -10.39 -1.57 8.39
C CYS A 7 -9.37 -1.33 7.28
N LEU A 8 -9.24 -2.29 6.37
CA LEU A 8 -8.23 -2.26 5.32
C LEU A 8 -8.87 -1.95 3.98
N ILE A 9 -8.27 -1.01 3.26
CA ILE A 9 -8.47 -0.80 1.82
C ILE A 9 -7.32 -1.51 1.12
N ILE A 10 -7.64 -2.40 0.19
CA ILE A 10 -6.66 -3.21 -0.53
C ILE A 10 -6.88 -3.03 -2.02
N SER A 11 -5.83 -2.66 -2.76
CA SER A 11 -5.91 -2.61 -4.22
C SER A 11 -5.99 -4.01 -4.83
N PRO A 12 -6.39 -4.15 -6.10
CA PRO A 12 -6.05 -5.33 -6.88
C PRO A 12 -4.55 -5.62 -6.82
N VAL A 13 -4.19 -6.88 -7.03
CA VAL A 13 -2.79 -7.30 -7.18
C VAL A 13 -2.17 -6.54 -8.34
N THR A 14 -0.98 -5.98 -8.13
CA THR A 14 -0.13 -5.48 -9.22
C THR A 14 1.10 -6.35 -9.38
N SER A 15 1.55 -6.48 -10.63
CA SER A 15 2.78 -7.19 -11.00
C SER A 15 3.82 -6.19 -11.54
N PRO A 16 5.12 -6.52 -11.43
CA PRO A 16 6.18 -5.87 -12.20
C PRO A 16 5.82 -5.70 -13.69
N ASP A 17 6.21 -4.58 -14.28
CA ASP A 17 6.05 -4.30 -15.71
C ASP A 17 7.01 -5.18 -16.53
N PRO A 18 6.50 -6.14 -17.33
CA PRO A 18 7.33 -7.10 -18.05
C PRO A 18 8.19 -6.44 -19.14
N THR A 19 7.85 -5.22 -19.57
CA THR A 19 8.59 -4.48 -20.60
C THR A 19 9.84 -3.79 -20.08
N LYS A 20 10.04 -3.75 -18.76
CA LYS A 20 11.15 -3.05 -18.10
C LYS A 20 12.34 -3.96 -17.73
N GLY A 21 12.29 -5.23 -18.10
CA GLY A 21 13.38 -6.20 -17.93
C GLY A 21 13.55 -6.68 -16.49
N GLY A 22 13.56 -8.00 -16.33
CA GLY A 22 13.82 -8.69 -15.06
C GLY A 22 13.48 -10.17 -15.19
N ASP A 23 14.35 -11.05 -14.69
CA ASP A 23 14.04 -12.49 -14.63
C ASP A 23 12.74 -12.70 -13.85
N PHE A 24 11.78 -13.36 -14.50
CA PHE A 24 10.38 -13.41 -14.14
C PHE A 24 10.09 -14.26 -12.88
N LYS A 25 10.52 -13.79 -11.71
CA LYS A 25 9.91 -14.18 -10.44
C LYS A 25 9.02 -13.03 -9.97
N PHE A 26 7.90 -12.89 -10.67
CA PHE A 26 6.89 -11.90 -10.35
C PHE A 26 6.40 -12.12 -8.92
N ILE A 27 6.65 -11.14 -8.05
CA ILE A 27 6.08 -11.14 -6.70
C ILE A 27 4.92 -10.15 -6.70
N PRO A 28 3.68 -10.65 -6.66
CA PRO A 28 2.52 -9.78 -6.65
C PRO A 28 2.42 -9.00 -5.34
N ALA A 29 2.01 -7.74 -5.43
CA ALA A 29 1.87 -6.84 -4.29
C ALA A 29 0.58 -6.05 -4.34
N HIS A 30 0.13 -5.61 -3.16
CA HIS A 30 -1.03 -4.77 -2.97
C HIS A 30 -0.63 -3.44 -2.37
N LEU A 31 -1.23 -2.36 -2.85
CA LEU A 31 -1.36 -1.14 -2.07
C LEU A 31 -2.36 -1.41 -0.95
N VAL A 32 -1.98 -1.10 0.28
CA VAL A 32 -2.83 -1.27 1.46
C VAL A 32 -2.93 0.05 2.23
N ILE A 33 -4.13 0.35 2.72
CA ILE A 33 -4.36 1.49 3.61
C ILE A 33 -5.14 0.97 4.81
N SER A 34 -4.56 1.11 5.99
CA SER A 34 -5.26 0.84 7.25
C SER A 34 -5.96 2.10 7.70
N VAL A 35 -7.24 2.00 8.00
CA VAL A 35 -8.07 3.08 8.54
C VAL A 35 -8.53 2.69 9.93
N SER A 36 -8.32 3.57 10.90
CA SER A 36 -8.66 3.36 12.30
C SER A 36 -9.08 4.69 12.94
N GLU A 37 -9.56 4.66 14.18
CA GLU A 37 -9.82 5.88 14.96
C GLU A 37 -8.60 6.80 15.09
N SER A 38 -7.39 6.22 15.17
CA SER A 38 -6.14 6.99 15.23
C SER A 38 -5.73 7.61 13.89
N GLY A 39 -6.52 7.39 12.84
CA GLY A 39 -6.24 7.85 11.49
C GLY A 39 -5.88 6.72 10.53
N SER A 40 -5.33 7.12 9.39
CA SER A 40 -5.04 6.23 8.28
C SER A 40 -3.54 6.10 8.04
N THR A 41 -3.08 4.91 7.71
CA THR A 41 -1.69 4.62 7.37
C THR A 41 -1.60 3.92 6.02
N PHE A 42 -0.56 4.28 5.25
CA PHE A 42 -0.32 3.73 3.92
C PHE A 42 0.79 2.68 3.96
N GLY A 43 0.64 1.62 3.17
CA GLY A 43 1.69 0.67 2.91
C GLY A 43 1.51 -0.11 1.61
N VAL A 44 2.46 -1.00 1.37
CA VAL A 44 2.45 -2.00 0.33
C VAL A 44 2.68 -3.35 1.00
N ARG A 45 1.84 -4.33 0.68
CA ARG A 45 1.90 -5.69 1.23
C ARG A 45 2.18 -6.69 0.11
N THR A 46 3.02 -7.69 0.35
CA THR A 46 3.13 -8.85 -0.56
C THR A 46 1.80 -9.62 -0.60
N SER A 47 1.43 -10.17 -1.76
CA SER A 47 0.19 -10.95 -1.87
C SER A 47 0.31 -12.36 -1.28
N THR A 48 1.54 -12.83 -1.03
CA THR A 48 1.81 -14.14 -0.44
C THR A 48 2.79 -14.02 0.73
N ASP A 49 2.75 -15.01 1.62
CA ASP A 49 3.68 -15.12 2.75
C ASP A 49 5.00 -15.83 2.37
N LYS A 50 5.13 -16.30 1.12
CA LYS A 50 6.39 -16.88 0.62
C LYS A 50 7.38 -15.81 0.19
N ASP A 51 6.85 -14.64 -0.18
CA ASP A 51 7.63 -13.54 -0.73
C ASP A 51 7.80 -12.44 0.31
N THR A 52 8.99 -11.85 0.39
CA THR A 52 9.30 -10.82 1.39
C THR A 52 9.95 -9.62 0.75
N PHE A 53 9.71 -8.44 1.32
CA PHE A 53 10.42 -7.23 0.91
C PHE A 53 11.87 -7.28 1.38
N HIS A 54 12.75 -6.77 0.55
CA HIS A 54 14.17 -6.66 0.85
C HIS A 54 14.43 -5.78 2.10
N ASN A 55 15.54 -5.99 2.80
CA ASN A 55 15.90 -5.17 3.97
C ASN A 55 16.38 -3.77 3.58
N ASN A 56 17.11 -3.67 2.47
CA ASN A 56 17.44 -2.39 1.84
C ASN A 56 16.23 -1.83 1.09
N LEU A 57 15.63 -0.77 1.63
CA LEU A 57 14.49 -0.06 1.06
C LEU A 57 14.87 1.06 0.08
N ASN A 58 16.16 1.34 -0.09
CA ASN A 58 16.63 2.47 -0.91
C ASN A 58 16.14 2.32 -2.36
N GLY A 59 15.51 3.39 -2.86
CA GLY A 59 14.95 3.46 -4.20
C GLY A 59 13.54 2.86 -4.34
N MET A 60 13.00 2.23 -3.29
CA MET A 60 11.59 1.81 -3.28
C MET A 60 10.67 3.01 -3.05
N GLY A 61 9.46 2.97 -3.60
CA GLY A 61 8.52 4.07 -3.46
C GLY A 61 7.24 3.90 -4.25
N VAL A 62 6.40 4.92 -4.16
CA VAL A 62 5.16 5.05 -4.91
C VAL A 62 5.14 6.37 -5.67
N LYS A 63 4.59 6.34 -6.87
CA LYS A 63 4.30 7.52 -7.68
C LYS A 63 2.82 7.53 -8.03
N LEU A 64 2.15 8.63 -7.74
CA LEU A 64 0.75 8.87 -8.09
C LEU A 64 0.69 9.77 -9.32
N ASP A 65 0.22 9.24 -10.45
CA ASP A 65 0.26 9.91 -11.77
C ASP A 65 1.59 10.65 -12.05
N ASN A 66 1.52 11.98 -12.14
CA ASN A 66 2.65 12.88 -12.41
C ASN A 66 3.19 13.59 -11.17
N LEU A 67 2.76 13.19 -9.97
CA LEU A 67 3.26 13.74 -8.71
C LEU A 67 4.66 13.23 -8.37
N ASP A 68 5.25 13.83 -7.35
CA ASP A 68 6.56 13.45 -6.84
C ASP A 68 6.59 11.99 -6.37
N PHE A 69 7.77 11.37 -6.53
CA PHE A 69 8.02 10.02 -6.05
C PHE A 69 8.14 10.04 -4.52
N VAL A 70 7.29 9.28 -3.83
CA VAL A 70 7.29 9.19 -2.37
C VAL A 70 7.98 7.89 -1.94
N PRO A 71 9.04 7.95 -1.11
CA PRO A 71 9.81 6.77 -0.74
C PRO A 71 9.02 5.82 0.19
N LEU A 72 9.26 4.52 0.04
CA LEU A 72 8.80 3.48 0.95
C LEU A 72 9.94 3.15 1.93
N ASP A 73 10.04 3.89 3.03
CA ASP A 73 11.17 3.91 3.96
C ASP A 73 10.87 3.28 5.34
N VAL A 74 9.64 2.82 5.57
CA VAL A 74 9.25 2.17 6.82
C VAL A 74 9.07 0.68 6.58
N LYS A 75 9.65 -0.17 7.43
CA LYS A 75 9.46 -1.63 7.38
C LYS A 75 8.46 -2.09 8.44
N GLY A 76 7.34 -2.65 8.00
CA GLY A 76 6.27 -3.21 8.85
C GLY A 76 6.37 -4.72 9.01
N GLY A 77 7.59 -5.25 9.15
CA GLY A 77 7.88 -6.69 9.09
C GLY A 77 8.38 -7.14 7.71
N GLN A 78 8.31 -8.44 7.43
CA GLN A 78 8.87 -9.00 6.20
C GLN A 78 7.97 -8.80 4.97
N HIS A 79 6.66 -8.66 5.18
CA HIS A 79 5.65 -8.63 4.11
C HIS A 79 5.01 -7.26 3.90
N VAL A 80 5.42 -6.24 4.66
CA VAL A 80 4.86 -4.89 4.58
C VAL A 80 5.97 -3.85 4.57
N VAL A 81 5.89 -2.93 3.63
CA VAL A 81 6.65 -1.67 3.61
C VAL A 81 5.69 -0.51 3.58
N GLY A 82 6.04 0.60 4.23
CA GLY A 82 5.24 1.81 4.31
C GLY A 82 6.08 3.04 4.01
N SER A 83 5.47 4.20 4.17
CA SER A 83 6.15 5.49 4.01
C SER A 83 5.95 6.33 5.26
N SER A 84 7.02 6.92 5.77
CA SER A 84 6.99 7.98 6.77
C SER A 84 6.23 9.21 6.28
N GLN A 85 6.15 9.38 4.95
CA GLN A 85 5.38 10.41 4.26
C GLN A 85 3.99 9.91 3.81
N GLY A 86 3.48 8.86 4.46
CA GLY A 86 2.15 8.28 4.22
C GLY A 86 1.02 9.32 4.09
N PRO A 87 0.93 10.35 4.95
CA PRO A 87 -0.10 11.40 4.83
C PRO A 87 -0.13 12.08 3.45
N LYS A 88 1.02 12.37 2.84
CA LYS A 88 1.09 12.99 1.49
C LYS A 88 0.46 12.09 0.43
N ILE A 89 0.67 10.78 0.55
CA ILE A 89 0.11 9.79 -0.38
C ILE A 89 -1.41 9.73 -0.20
N LEU A 90 -1.89 9.71 1.06
CA LEU A 90 -3.30 9.65 1.40
C LEU A 90 -4.08 10.90 0.96
N GLU A 91 -3.46 12.08 1.01
CA GLU A 91 -4.04 13.34 0.52
C GLU A 91 -4.11 13.41 -1.02
N ALA A 92 -3.16 12.78 -1.71
CA ALA A 92 -3.09 12.78 -3.16
C ALA A 92 -3.93 11.69 -3.82
N LEU A 93 -4.11 10.54 -3.16
CA LEU A 93 -4.86 9.37 -3.64
C LEU A 93 -6.27 9.68 -4.17
N PRO A 94 -7.12 10.51 -3.52
CA PRO A 94 -8.44 10.86 -4.04
C PRO A 94 -8.43 11.56 -5.40
N LYS A 95 -7.31 12.21 -5.74
CA LYS A 95 -7.14 12.99 -6.98
C LYS A 95 -6.39 12.22 -8.06
N ALA A 96 -5.72 11.14 -7.67
CA ALA A 96 -4.94 10.31 -8.57
C ALA A 96 -5.85 9.36 -9.37
N ARG A 97 -5.48 9.09 -10.61
CA ARG A 97 -6.07 8.06 -11.47
C ARG A 97 -5.29 6.75 -11.38
N ASN A 98 -3.96 6.85 -11.24
CA ASN A 98 -3.08 5.70 -11.18
C ASN A 98 -2.02 5.84 -10.09
N ALA A 99 -1.67 4.71 -9.48
CA ALA A 99 -0.47 4.55 -8.68
C ALA A 99 0.51 3.59 -9.38
N ARG A 100 1.80 3.90 -9.35
CA ARG A 100 2.87 2.96 -9.74
C ARG A 100 3.79 2.76 -8.55
N LEU A 101 4.23 1.52 -8.34
CA LEU A 101 5.14 1.17 -7.27
C LEU A 101 6.51 0.84 -7.86
N ARG A 102 7.56 1.18 -7.12
CA ARG A 102 8.92 0.68 -7.32
C ARG A 102 9.31 -0.13 -6.10
N LEU A 103 9.54 -1.43 -6.28
CA LEU A 103 9.68 -2.40 -5.20
C LEU A 103 10.96 -3.21 -5.33
N ARG A 104 11.47 -3.73 -4.21
CA ARG A 104 12.58 -4.68 -4.15
C ARG A 104 12.19 -5.83 -3.21
N PHE A 105 12.44 -7.06 -3.63
CA PHE A 105 12.05 -8.26 -2.92
C PHE A 105 13.27 -9.12 -2.58
N TRP A 106 13.29 -9.76 -1.41
CA TRP A 106 14.35 -10.70 -1.07
C TRP A 106 14.19 -12.02 -1.85
N PRO A 107 15.27 -12.66 -2.33
CA PRO A 107 16.69 -12.33 -2.15
C PRO A 107 17.29 -11.44 -3.27
N TYR A 108 16.46 -10.71 -4.01
CA TYR A 108 16.88 -9.94 -5.17
C TYR A 108 17.24 -8.49 -4.81
N ASP A 109 18.36 -8.01 -5.34
CA ASP A 109 18.79 -6.60 -5.18
C ASP A 109 18.17 -5.66 -6.22
N THR A 110 17.54 -6.20 -7.25
CA THR A 110 16.95 -5.45 -8.36
C THR A 110 15.68 -4.70 -7.93
N LEU A 111 15.53 -3.46 -8.38
CA LEU A 111 14.28 -2.70 -8.25
C LEU A 111 13.35 -3.01 -9.43
N TYR A 112 12.06 -3.16 -9.13
CA TYR A 112 11.02 -3.49 -10.09
C TYR A 112 9.96 -2.39 -10.09
N ASP A 113 9.67 -1.84 -11.25
CA ASP A 113 8.52 -0.95 -11.44
C ASP A 113 7.28 -1.79 -11.75
N THR A 114 6.15 -1.47 -11.14
CA THR A 114 4.89 -2.20 -11.37
C THR A 114 4.07 -1.61 -12.51
N LEU A 115 3.16 -2.41 -13.06
CA LEU A 115 2.06 -1.88 -13.86
C LEU A 115 1.23 -0.88 -13.03
N PRO A 116 0.56 0.10 -13.70
CA PRO A 116 -0.30 1.06 -13.02
C PRO A 116 -1.46 0.37 -12.28
N ILE A 117 -1.67 0.77 -11.03
CA ILE A 117 -2.84 0.42 -10.22
C ILE A 117 -3.87 1.53 -10.41
N ASN A 118 -5.07 1.17 -10.88
CA ASN A 118 -6.17 2.13 -10.98
C ASN A 118 -6.69 2.51 -9.58
N THR A 119 -6.74 3.80 -9.27
CA THR A 119 -7.17 4.34 -7.97
C THR A 119 -8.59 4.91 -7.96
N SER A 120 -9.35 4.81 -9.05
CA SER A 120 -10.70 5.39 -9.17
C SER A 120 -11.69 4.89 -8.10
N GLY A 121 -11.53 3.64 -7.65
CA GLY A 121 -12.36 3.05 -6.59
C GLY A 121 -12.00 3.50 -5.17
N TYR A 122 -10.91 4.27 -4.99
CA TYR A 122 -10.38 4.61 -3.67
C TYR A 122 -11.37 5.44 -2.84
N ALA A 123 -11.98 6.48 -3.42
CA ALA A 123 -12.86 7.38 -2.66
C ALA A 123 -14.02 6.63 -1.98
N GLY A 124 -14.72 5.76 -2.73
CA GLY A 124 -15.80 4.93 -2.18
C GLY A 124 -15.30 3.85 -1.21
N ALA A 125 -14.09 3.32 -1.41
CA ALA A 125 -13.48 2.38 -0.46
C ALA A 125 -13.09 3.07 0.85
N ALA A 126 -12.59 4.31 0.79
CA ALA A 126 -12.21 5.10 1.95
C ALA A 126 -13.40 5.50 2.80
N GLU A 127 -14.53 5.85 2.19
CA GLU A 127 -15.78 6.10 2.90
C GLU A 127 -16.26 4.86 3.68
N ARG A 128 -16.31 3.70 3.01
CA ARG A 128 -16.68 2.43 3.65
C ARG A 128 -15.72 2.02 4.75
N ALA A 129 -14.42 2.24 4.57
CA ALA A 129 -13.41 1.92 5.58
C ALA A 129 -13.55 2.81 6.82
N LYS A 130 -13.89 4.09 6.67
CA LYS A 130 -14.20 4.98 7.81
C LYS A 130 -15.43 4.53 8.57
N GLN A 131 -16.54 4.25 7.87
CA GLN A 131 -17.76 3.74 8.49
C GLN A 131 -17.51 2.44 9.26
N CYS A 132 -16.69 1.54 8.70
CA CYS A 132 -16.27 0.30 9.34
C CYS A 132 -15.44 0.55 10.62
N ALA A 133 -14.52 1.52 10.59
CA ALA A 133 -13.71 1.86 11.76
C ALA A 133 -14.54 2.51 12.89
N GLU A 134 -15.65 3.18 12.56
CA GLU A 134 -16.54 3.87 13.51
C GLU A 134 -17.67 2.98 14.07
N SER A 135 -18.16 2.01 13.28
CA SER A 135 -19.39 1.25 13.62
C SER A 135 -19.25 0.32 14.81
N LEU A 136 -18.03 -0.13 15.13
CA LEU A 136 -17.74 -0.99 16.28
C LEU A 136 -17.27 -0.22 17.52
N SER A 137 -17.11 1.10 17.41
CA SER A 137 -16.73 1.99 18.51
C SER A 137 -17.94 2.53 19.29
N ARG A 138 -19.16 2.34 18.77
CA ARG A 138 -20.39 2.72 19.46
C ARG A 138 -20.81 1.61 20.43
N PRO A 139 -20.90 1.87 21.75
CA PRO A 139 -21.53 0.92 22.65
C PRO A 139 -22.97 0.69 22.19
N ALA A 140 -23.42 -0.57 22.24
CA ALA A 140 -24.81 -0.90 21.97
C ALA A 140 -25.70 -0.01 22.84
N ALA A 141 -26.60 0.75 22.21
CA ALA A 141 -27.58 1.53 22.94
C ALA A 141 -28.47 0.55 23.72
N ASN A 142 -28.41 0.64 25.06
CA ASN A 142 -29.34 -0.03 25.96
C ASN A 142 -30.71 0.63 25.89
#